data_AF-A0A6V7JCJ2-F1
#
_entry.id   AF-A0A6V7JCJ2-F1
#
_cell.length_a   1.000
_cell.length_b   1.000
_cell.length_c   1.000
_cell.angle_alpha   90.00
_cell.angle_beta   90.00
_cell.angle_gamma   90.00
#
_symmetry.space_group_name_H-M   'P 1'
#
loop_
_entity.id
_entity.type
_entity.pdbx_description
1 polymer ?
#
loop_
_entity_poly.entity_id
_entity_poly.type
_entity_poly.pdbx_seq_one_letter_code
_entity_poly.pdbx_strand_id
1 'polypeptide(L)'
;MAENDAGRLPQDDNILEVMADMAMILPLDRAEELLKILLEMGECNRRIKKLETAVVNWNSNNKTSFQRLSTQQNKLVSLFNRACEISGYPKDAGRPYLIDRDMEITGIEAVDSLLNVCINIDHQYCPTFEDVAQCIKLSNRNKNLKMNRAAQKCL
;
A
#
# COMPACT_ATOMS: atom_id res chain seq x y z
N MET A 1 -23.15 -9.15 15.67
CA MET A 1 -22.81 -7.82 15.14
C MET A 1 -21.31 -7.81 15.00
N ALA A 2 -20.79 -8.00 13.79
CA ALA A 2 -19.35 -8.00 13.53
C ALA A 2 -18.91 -6.55 13.34
N GLU A 3 -18.01 -6.07 14.20
CA GLU A 3 -17.39 -4.77 14.06
C GLU A 3 -16.49 -4.78 12.82
N ASN A 4 -16.74 -3.83 11.92
CA ASN A 4 -15.88 -3.54 10.79
C ASN A 4 -14.55 -2.95 11.31
N ASP A 5 -13.58 -3.82 11.59
CA ASP A 5 -12.19 -3.45 11.91
C ASP A 5 -11.32 -3.33 10.64
N ALA A 6 -11.95 -3.02 9.50
CA ALA A 6 -11.28 -2.76 8.24
C ALA A 6 -10.69 -1.34 8.28
N GLY A 7 -9.50 -1.18 8.88
CA GLY A 7 -8.67 0.00 8.64
C GLY A 7 -7.95 0.62 9.83
N ARG A 8 -7.94 0.02 11.03
CA ARG A 8 -7.05 0.50 12.09
C ARG A 8 -5.60 0.24 11.68
N LEU A 9 -4.83 1.32 11.52
CA LEU A 9 -3.37 1.29 11.47
C LEU A 9 -2.88 0.39 12.62
N PRO A 10 -1.88 -0.48 12.40
CA PRO A 10 -1.13 -1.06 13.51
C PRO A 10 -0.70 0.11 14.39
N GLN A 11 -1.00 0.04 15.69
CA GLN A 11 -0.91 1.17 16.62
C GLN A 11 0.24 2.12 16.26
N ASP A 12 -0.10 3.32 15.76
CA ASP A 12 0.79 4.29 15.13
C ASP A 12 2.10 4.55 15.90
N ASP A 13 2.07 4.37 17.22
CA ASP A 13 3.18 4.61 18.12
C ASP A 13 4.34 3.62 17.89
N ASN A 14 4.06 2.39 17.47
CA ASN A 14 5.07 1.34 17.28
C ASN A 14 5.87 1.54 15.98
N ILE A 15 5.27 2.11 14.94
CA ILE A 15 5.93 2.35 13.65
C ILE A 15 6.93 3.52 13.76
N LEU A 16 6.57 4.57 14.48
CA LEU A 16 7.44 5.73 14.70
C LEU A 16 8.67 5.33 15.54
N GLU A 17 8.49 4.48 16.55
CA GLU A 17 9.60 3.93 17.36
C GLU A 17 10.54 3.07 16.50
N VAL A 18 10.00 2.13 15.72
CA VAL A 18 10.81 1.28 14.82
C VAL A 18 11.59 2.10 13.80
N MET A 19 10.98 3.11 13.19
CA MET A 19 11.67 3.99 12.23
C MET A 19 12.71 4.90 12.89
N ALA A 20 12.48 5.31 14.15
CA ALA A 20 13.47 6.08 14.91
C ALA A 20 14.69 5.22 15.26
N ASP A 21 14.49 3.95 15.63
CA ASP A 21 15.58 3.00 15.86
C ASP A 21 16.38 2.74 14.58
N MET A 22 15.71 2.63 13.42
CA MET A 22 16.37 2.54 12.11
C MET A 22 17.17 3.80 11.76
N ALA A 23 16.79 4.98 12.24
CA ALA A 23 17.56 6.20 12.01
C ALA A 23 18.96 6.14 12.64
N MET A 24 19.13 5.39 13.74
CA MET A 24 20.39 5.29 14.48
C MET A 24 21.49 4.51 13.74
N ILE A 25 21.11 3.72 12.74
CA ILE A 25 22.03 2.92 11.91
C ILE A 25 22.30 3.55 10.53
N LEU A 26 21.65 4.67 10.21
CA LEU A 26 21.82 5.36 8.94
C LEU A 26 23.00 6.36 8.98
N PRO A 27 23.56 6.69 7.81
CA PRO A 27 24.43 7.86 7.65
C PRO A 27 23.75 9.13 8.20
N LEU A 28 24.53 10.02 8.80
CA LEU A 28 24.04 11.19 9.56
C LEU A 28 23.08 12.08 8.75
N ASP A 29 23.38 12.31 7.47
CA ASP A 29 22.55 13.10 6.55
C ASP A 29 21.16 12.49 6.34
N ARG A 30 21.08 11.16 6.17
CA ARG A 30 19.82 10.42 6.03
C ARG A 30 19.06 10.32 7.34
N ALA A 31 19.76 10.16 8.46
CA ALA A 31 19.15 10.14 9.79
C ALA A 31 18.47 11.49 10.12
N GLU A 32 19.12 12.61 9.80
CA GLU A 32 18.53 13.95 9.98
C GLU A 32 17.29 14.18 9.11
N GLU A 33 17.31 13.73 7.85
CA GLU A 33 16.14 13.80 6.96
C GLU A 33 14.98 12.96 7.51
N LEU A 34 15.27 11.72 7.93
CA LEU A 34 14.28 10.82 8.51
C LEU A 34 13.64 11.40 9.78
N LEU A 35 14.44 11.92 10.71
CA LEU A 35 13.94 12.54 11.95
C LEU A 35 13.00 13.74 11.67
N LYS A 36 13.32 14.58 10.68
CA LYS A 36 12.45 15.69 10.27
C LYS A 36 11.10 15.19 9.76
N ILE A 37 11.11 14.14 8.94
CA ILE A 37 9.89 13.52 8.42
C ILE A 37 9.06 12.92 9.57
N LEU A 38 9.68 12.20 10.51
CA LEU A 38 9.00 11.60 11.65
C LEU A 38 8.33 12.66 12.55
N LEU A 39 9.00 13.78 12.80
CA LEU A 39 8.42 14.90 13.54
C LEU A 39 7.20 15.49 12.81
N GLU A 40 7.29 15.65 11.50
CA GLU A 40 6.19 16.18 10.68
C GLU A 40 5.00 15.21 10.61
N MET A 41 5.26 13.91 10.57
CA MET A 41 4.23 12.87 10.68
C MET A 41 3.48 12.96 12.02
N GLY A 42 4.21 13.14 13.13
CA GLY A 42 3.61 13.33 14.46
C GLY A 42 2.68 14.56 14.51
N GLU A 43 3.08 15.66 13.90
CA GLU A 43 2.25 16.87 13.78
C GLU A 43 1.02 16.64 12.90
N CYS A 44 1.16 15.92 11.78
CA CYS A 44 0.03 15.55 10.93
C CYS A 44 -0.97 14.67 11.70
N ASN A 45 -0.50 13.67 12.45
CA ASN A 45 -1.37 12.79 13.23
C ASN A 45 -2.15 13.56 14.32
N ARG A 46 -1.48 14.49 15.03
CA ARG A 46 -2.16 15.38 15.99
C ARG A 46 -3.28 16.20 15.33
N ARG A 47 -3.08 16.68 14.11
CA ARG A 47 -4.09 17.45 13.36
C ARG A 47 -5.23 16.57 12.88
N ILE A 48 -4.94 15.34 12.42
CA ILE A 48 -5.93 14.34 12.03
C ILE A 48 -6.86 14.05 13.21
N LYS A 49 -6.32 13.67 14.38
CA LYS A 49 -7.10 13.38 15.60
C LYS A 49 -8.02 14.55 16.01
N LYS A 50 -7.55 15.80 15.87
CA LYS A 50 -8.37 17.00 16.12
C LYS A 50 -9.49 17.19 15.09
N LEU A 51 -9.26 16.83 13.83
CA LEU A 51 -10.24 16.97 12.76
C LEU A 51 -11.27 15.84 12.76
N GLU A 52 -10.89 14.63 13.15
CA GLU A 52 -11.80 13.47 13.31
C GLU A 52 -12.86 13.70 14.39
N THR A 53 -12.49 14.44 15.45
CA THR A 53 -13.38 14.77 16.57
C THR A 53 -14.13 16.09 16.37
N ALA A 54 -13.86 16.82 15.28
CA ALA A 54 -14.49 18.11 15.01
C ALA A 54 -15.91 17.92 14.46
N VAL A 55 -16.89 18.56 15.11
CA VAL A 55 -18.27 18.62 14.60
C VAL A 55 -18.27 19.30 13.22
N VAL A 56 -18.93 18.67 12.24
CA VAL A 56 -19.04 19.22 10.88
C VAL A 56 -19.91 20.47 10.93
N ASN A 57 -19.28 21.62 10.69
CA ASN A 57 -19.97 22.89 10.54
C ASN A 57 -20.36 23.08 9.07
N TRP A 58 -21.64 22.84 8.76
CA TRP A 58 -22.21 22.99 7.43
C TRP A 58 -22.31 24.45 6.95
N ASN A 59 -22.19 25.43 7.85
CA ASN A 59 -22.32 26.86 7.56
C ASN A 59 -20.96 27.56 7.33
N SER A 60 -19.83 26.84 7.29
CA SER A 60 -18.54 27.49 7.06
C SER A 60 -18.28 27.71 5.56
N ASN A 61 -18.05 28.96 5.15
CA ASN A 61 -17.54 29.31 3.81
C ASN A 61 -16.11 28.82 3.52
N ASN A 62 -15.47 28.13 4.47
CA ASN A 62 -14.12 27.58 4.36
C ASN A 62 -14.16 26.07 4.06
N LYS A 63 -13.01 25.49 3.68
CA LYS A 63 -12.87 24.04 3.53
C LYS A 63 -13.39 23.32 4.79
N THR A 64 -14.30 22.37 4.59
CA THR A 64 -14.93 21.62 5.69
C THR A 64 -13.88 20.85 6.49
N SER A 65 -14.19 20.50 7.75
CA SER A 65 -13.33 19.64 8.57
C SER A 65 -12.95 18.35 7.83
N PHE A 66 -13.88 17.78 7.07
CA PHE A 66 -13.68 16.60 6.22
C PHE A 66 -12.64 16.82 5.11
N GLN A 67 -12.70 17.92 4.37
CA GLN A 67 -11.71 18.24 3.32
C GLN A 67 -10.31 18.44 3.91
N ARG A 68 -10.24 19.08 5.10
CA ARG A 68 -8.98 19.28 5.82
C ARG A 68 -8.41 17.95 6.33
N LEU A 69 -9.27 17.05 6.80
CA LEU A 69 -8.91 15.72 7.26
C LEU A 69 -8.26 14.91 6.12
N SER A 70 -8.93 14.82 4.98
CA SER A 70 -8.39 14.13 3.79
C SER A 70 -7.04 14.72 3.34
N THR A 71 -6.88 16.04 3.39
CA THR A 71 -5.60 16.69 3.06
C THR A 71 -4.48 16.27 4.03
N GLN A 72 -4.75 16.20 5.34
CA GLN A 72 -3.75 15.75 6.30
C GLN A 72 -3.44 14.25 6.18
N GLN A 73 -4.45 13.41 5.91
CA GLN A 73 -4.26 11.97 5.69
C GLN A 73 -3.39 11.69 4.46
N ASN A 74 -3.66 12.35 3.33
CA ASN A 74 -2.83 12.22 2.13
C ASN A 74 -1.39 12.70 2.37
N LYS A 75 -1.22 13.77 3.13
CA LYS A 75 0.10 14.25 3.54
C LYS A 75 0.84 13.24 4.40
N LEU A 76 0.17 12.63 5.38
CA LEU A 76 0.74 11.60 6.25
C LEU A 76 1.23 10.39 5.44
N VAL A 77 0.43 9.92 4.47
CA VAL A 77 0.81 8.81 3.58
C VAL A 77 2.05 9.14 2.75
N SER A 78 2.11 10.36 2.20
CA SER A 78 3.29 10.81 1.44
C SER A 78 4.57 10.84 2.30
N LEU A 79 4.46 11.38 3.51
CA LEU A 79 5.58 11.40 4.48
C LEU A 79 6.01 9.98 4.87
N PHE A 80 5.06 9.08 5.12
CA PHE A 80 5.35 7.69 5.44
C PHE A 80 6.08 6.97 4.30
N ASN A 81 5.62 7.15 3.05
CA ASN A 81 6.29 6.57 1.88
C ASN A 81 7.74 7.07 1.74
N ARG A 82 7.97 8.36 2.02
CA ARG A 82 9.32 8.94 2.01
C ARG A 82 10.18 8.39 3.16
N ALA A 83 9.62 8.24 4.36
CA ALA A 83 10.31 7.63 5.48
C ALA A 83 10.72 6.17 5.17
N CYS A 84 9.84 5.40 4.51
CA CYS A 84 10.15 4.04 4.04
C CYS A 84 11.29 4.01 3.03
N GLU A 85 11.34 4.96 2.09
CA GLU A 85 12.45 5.06 1.12
C GLU A 85 13.81 5.31 1.78
N ILE A 86 13.83 6.05 2.88
CA ILE A 86 15.07 6.40 3.60
C ILE A 86 15.49 5.27 4.56
N SER A 87 14.53 4.71 5.30
CA SER A 87 14.78 3.68 6.31
C SER A 87 14.89 2.26 5.74
N GLY A 88 14.37 2.02 4.53
CA GLY A 88 14.22 0.68 3.97
C GLY A 88 13.04 -0.11 4.57
N TYR A 89 12.22 0.53 5.40
CA TYR A 89 11.02 -0.09 5.97
C TYR A 89 9.99 -0.40 4.87
N PRO A 90 9.26 -1.53 4.93
CA PRO A 90 8.23 -1.86 3.95
C PRO A 90 7.12 -0.82 3.86
N LYS A 91 6.78 -0.40 2.63
CA LYS A 91 5.71 0.58 2.36
C LYS A 91 4.31 0.04 2.67
N ASP A 92 4.15 -1.28 2.79
CA ASP A 92 2.90 -1.94 3.15
C ASP A 92 2.48 -1.70 4.62
N ALA A 93 3.38 -1.17 5.45
CA ALA A 93 3.15 -0.97 6.88
C ALA A 93 2.67 -2.24 7.61
N GLY A 94 3.09 -3.42 7.15
CA GLY A 94 2.66 -4.72 7.67
C GLY A 94 1.19 -5.05 7.39
N ARG A 95 0.51 -4.31 6.50
CA ARG A 95 -0.90 -4.54 6.16
C ARG A 95 -1.00 -5.70 5.16
N PRO A 96 -1.65 -6.83 5.51
CA PRO A 96 -1.63 -8.03 4.66
C PRO A 96 -2.15 -7.83 3.25
N TYR A 97 -3.09 -6.90 3.05
CA TYR A 97 -3.69 -6.61 1.75
C TYR A 97 -2.85 -5.66 0.87
N LEU A 98 -1.80 -5.05 1.44
CA LEU A 98 -0.80 -4.27 0.71
C LEU A 98 0.48 -5.07 0.45
N ILE A 99 0.58 -6.29 0.96
CA ILE A 99 1.70 -7.19 0.68
C ILE A 99 1.47 -7.82 -0.69
N ASP A 100 2.52 -7.85 -1.52
CA ASP A 100 2.48 -8.52 -2.81
C ASP A 100 2.14 -10.00 -2.63
N ARG A 101 1.23 -10.47 -3.47
CA ARG A 101 0.78 -11.86 -3.45
C ARG A 101 1.69 -12.68 -4.35
N ASP A 102 2.17 -13.79 -3.82
CA ASP A 102 2.90 -14.79 -4.58
C ASP A 102 2.05 -16.05 -4.70
N MET A 103 1.63 -16.34 -5.93
CA MET A 103 0.76 -17.46 -6.25
C MET A 103 1.45 -18.41 -7.23
N GLU A 104 1.43 -19.71 -6.90
CA GLU A 104 1.86 -20.81 -7.77
C GLU A 104 0.66 -21.71 -8.04
N ILE A 105 -0.25 -21.28 -8.92
CA ILE A 105 -1.55 -21.94 -9.10
C ILE A 105 -1.50 -22.94 -10.26
N THR A 106 -0.80 -22.58 -11.34
CA THR A 106 -0.79 -23.38 -12.57
C THR A 106 0.32 -24.40 -12.60
N GLY A 107 1.36 -24.23 -11.76
CA GLY A 107 2.59 -25.03 -11.81
C GLY A 107 3.45 -24.73 -13.05
N ILE A 108 3.09 -23.69 -13.80
CA ILE A 108 3.83 -23.22 -14.98
C ILE A 108 4.41 -21.86 -14.60
N GLU A 109 5.70 -21.84 -14.27
CA GLU A 109 6.43 -20.65 -13.81
C GLU A 109 6.16 -19.40 -14.66
N ALA A 110 6.14 -19.55 -15.99
CA ALA A 110 5.89 -18.44 -16.90
C ALA A 110 4.47 -17.86 -16.84
N VAL A 111 3.48 -18.68 -16.50
CA VAL A 111 2.09 -18.25 -16.35
C VAL A 111 1.92 -17.65 -14.96
N ASP A 112 2.37 -18.35 -13.92
CA ASP A 112 2.29 -17.90 -12.52
C ASP A 112 3.01 -16.57 -12.32
N SER A 113 4.22 -16.39 -12.88
CA SER A 113 4.95 -15.11 -12.82
C SER A 113 4.15 -13.96 -13.42
N LEU A 114 3.50 -14.18 -14.58
CA LEU A 114 2.75 -13.12 -15.24
C LEU A 114 1.42 -12.81 -14.52
N LEU A 115 0.81 -13.83 -13.90
CA LEU A 115 -0.36 -13.66 -13.04
C LEU A 115 0.00 -12.88 -11.78
N ASN A 116 1.11 -13.19 -11.12
CA ASN A 116 1.61 -12.44 -9.95
C ASN A 116 1.88 -10.98 -10.29
N VAL A 117 2.47 -10.70 -11.47
CA VAL A 117 2.59 -9.32 -11.96
C VAL A 117 1.21 -8.67 -12.14
N CYS A 118 0.26 -9.37 -12.76
CA CYS A 118 -1.09 -8.84 -13.03
C CYS A 118 -1.86 -8.49 -11.75
N ILE A 119 -1.83 -9.36 -10.74
CA ILE A 119 -2.60 -9.16 -9.50
C ILE A 119 -1.96 -8.16 -8.54
N ASN A 120 -0.68 -7.85 -8.71
CA ASN A 120 0.08 -6.91 -7.88
C ASN A 120 0.34 -5.57 -8.59
N ILE A 121 -0.32 -5.27 -9.72
CA ILE A 121 -0.21 -3.96 -10.39
C ILE A 121 -0.67 -2.82 -9.45
N ASP A 122 -1.77 -3.03 -8.76
CA ASP A 122 -2.34 -2.11 -7.78
C ASP A 122 -3.14 -2.95 -6.76
N HIS A 123 -3.03 -2.63 -5.47
CA HIS A 123 -3.79 -3.30 -4.41
C HIS A 123 -5.32 -3.14 -4.57
N GLN A 124 -5.79 -2.13 -5.31
CA GLN A 124 -7.20 -1.95 -5.65
C GLN A 124 -7.61 -2.67 -6.94
N TYR A 125 -6.64 -3.12 -7.75
CA TYR A 125 -6.94 -3.82 -8.99
C TYR A 125 -7.33 -5.27 -8.68
N CYS A 126 -8.52 -5.65 -9.15
CA CYS A 126 -9.02 -7.01 -9.12
C CYS A 126 -9.12 -7.49 -10.57
N PRO A 127 -8.26 -8.41 -11.02
CA PRO A 127 -8.27 -8.85 -12.40
C PRO A 127 -9.57 -9.56 -12.73
N THR A 128 -10.07 -9.30 -13.92
CA THR A 128 -11.20 -10.01 -14.49
C THR A 128 -10.75 -11.35 -15.08
N PHE A 129 -11.72 -12.20 -15.42
CA PHE A 129 -11.44 -13.43 -16.16
C PHE A 129 -10.69 -13.17 -17.47
N GLU A 130 -11.01 -12.08 -18.18
CA GLU A 130 -10.33 -11.79 -19.46
C GLU A 130 -8.88 -11.37 -19.24
N ASP A 131 -8.58 -10.65 -18.16
CA ASP A 131 -7.20 -10.27 -17.80
C ASP A 131 -6.34 -11.51 -17.55
N VAL A 132 -6.85 -12.44 -16.74
CA VAL A 132 -6.20 -13.73 -16.46
C VAL A 132 -6.02 -14.55 -17.74
N ALA A 133 -7.07 -14.65 -18.56
CA ALA A 133 -7.02 -15.37 -19.84
C ALA A 133 -6.00 -14.74 -20.81
N GLN A 134 -5.88 -13.41 -20.80
CA GLN A 134 -4.89 -12.70 -21.60
C GLN A 134 -3.46 -12.96 -21.12
N CYS A 135 -3.22 -13.00 -19.81
CA CYS A 135 -1.93 -13.42 -19.25
C CYS A 135 -1.56 -14.83 -19.72
N ILE A 136 -2.47 -15.80 -19.62
CA ILE A 136 -2.23 -17.18 -20.07
C ILE A 136 -1.91 -17.23 -21.57
N LYS A 137 -2.68 -16.52 -22.41
CA LYS A 137 -2.44 -16.43 -23.86
C LYS A 137 -1.06 -15.83 -24.17
N LEU A 138 -0.69 -14.74 -23.47
CA LEU A 138 0.59 -14.05 -23.64
C LEU A 138 1.76 -14.95 -23.23
N SER A 139 1.70 -15.59 -22.05
CA SER A 139 2.73 -16.52 -21.60
C SER A 139 2.88 -17.71 -22.55
N ASN A 140 1.77 -18.29 -23.03
CA ASN A 140 1.81 -19.36 -24.03
C ASN A 140 2.53 -18.96 -25.33
N ARG A 141 2.27 -17.74 -25.82
CA ARG A 141 2.90 -17.21 -27.03
C ARG A 141 4.37 -16.89 -26.81
N ASN A 142 4.70 -16.17 -25.73
CA ASN A 142 6.05 -15.65 -25.49
C ASN A 142 7.03 -16.75 -25.09
N LYS A 143 6.56 -17.78 -24.39
CA LYS A 143 7.40 -18.91 -23.95
C LYS A 143 7.21 -20.17 -24.79
N ASN A 144 6.42 -20.08 -25.87
CA ASN A 144 6.13 -21.18 -26.79
C ASN A 144 5.69 -22.46 -26.06
N LEU A 145 4.74 -22.34 -25.13
CA LEU A 145 4.28 -23.45 -24.30
C LEU A 145 3.41 -24.47 -25.07
N LYS A 146 3.06 -24.16 -26.32
CA LYS A 146 2.27 -25.01 -27.25
C LYS A 146 0.91 -25.46 -26.67
N MET A 147 0.37 -24.72 -25.72
CA MET A 147 -0.95 -25.02 -25.14
C MET A 147 -2.04 -24.74 -26.17
N ASN A 148 -2.93 -25.71 -26.37
CA ASN A 148 -4.13 -25.52 -27.18
C ASN A 148 -5.18 -24.68 -26.44
N ARG A 149 -6.26 -24.25 -27.12
CA ARG A 149 -7.30 -23.41 -26.52
C ARG A 149 -8.04 -24.06 -25.35
N ALA A 150 -8.18 -25.39 -25.35
CA ALA A 150 -8.85 -26.10 -24.27
C ALA A 150 -7.98 -26.09 -23.01
N ALA A 151 -6.69 -26.43 -23.15
CA ALA A 151 -5.71 -26.39 -22.06
C ALA A 151 -5.60 -24.99 -21.43
N GLN A 152 -5.58 -23.93 -22.25
CA GLN A 152 -5.55 -22.55 -21.75
C GLN A 152 -6.80 -22.13 -20.95
N LYS A 153 -7.96 -22.77 -21.19
CA LYS A 153 -9.21 -22.48 -20.46
C LYS A 153 -9.36 -23.31 -19.17
N CYS A 154 -8.58 -24.39 -19.05
CA CYS A 154 -8.58 -25.25 -17.88
C CYS A 154 -7.59 -24.78 -16.80
N LEU A 155 -6.76 -23.78 -17.13
CA LEU A 155 -5.97 -22.99 -16.19
C LEU A 155 -6.82 -21.82 -15.69
#